data_AF-A0A914VGD9-F1
#
_entry.id   AF-A0A914VGD9-F1
#
_cell.length_a   1.000
_cell.length_b   1.000
_cell.length_c   1.000
_cell.angle_alpha   90.00
_cell.angle_beta   90.00
_cell.angle_gamma   90.00
#
_symmetry.space_group_name_H-M   'P 1'
#
loop_
_entity.id
_entity.type
_entity.pdbx_description
1 polymer ?
#
loop_
_entity_poly.entity_id
_entity_poly.type
_entity_poly.pdbx_seq_one_letter_code
_entity_poly.pdbx_strand_id
1 'polypeptide(L)'
;MASEVLTDEEKAGVSKIRDAMKGKIPRDLDTDYNLRRWWSGNHGKMADIVPRMSLYIENRRVLGFDRPDFLETFYEEEKTRTLINYFGMSRLNEHWVNRDNGIVFVESGEFDKKVVSVMTTGSYLETFFGLCEYVLRMILKQEAKTGKPSHGICIFDMGKVDLGNHLNPLSPCNKVFKTRAIIWQEFYPDMIRRIVVVNPPYFVGMIWTVIRFLLNEHAQKLLFFAHKKDGIFEVLDPQVTPVAFGGQLKDTTGWSDRDDCCNERKAINESQFYVDGTIWKSLGIDTPHSETISIKPNKVYALTRIVDEPTVIAWHFWANGEVDFGVSKVNEGDGDHGGVLVYPRLKLVTTKVPEEGQVKVDAGTYRLEFANTSHYFGLKIDVAIVGGKAGSRLEIQHTHSTSVTSAGEPTPQPASP
;
A
#
# COMPACT_ATOMS: atom_id res chain seq x y z
N MET A 1 -29.64 -4.35 11.44
CA MET A 1 -28.72 -5.51 11.33
C MET A 1 -28.96 -6.14 9.96
N ALA A 2 -28.12 -5.82 8.98
CA ALA A 2 -28.27 -6.29 7.60
C ALA A 2 -27.55 -7.64 7.43
N SER A 3 -28.28 -8.59 6.84
CA SER A 3 -27.94 -9.97 6.42
C SER A 3 -26.51 -10.48 6.67
N GLU A 4 -26.40 -11.53 7.49
CA GLU A 4 -25.22 -12.40 7.66
C GLU A 4 -24.86 -13.20 6.39
N VAL A 5 -25.67 -13.09 5.32
CA VAL A 5 -25.54 -13.80 4.05
C VAL A 5 -25.32 -12.79 2.92
N LEU A 6 -24.42 -13.10 1.97
CA LEU A 6 -24.21 -12.29 0.77
C LEU A 6 -25.55 -12.02 0.07
N THR A 7 -25.73 -10.81 -0.46
CA THR A 7 -26.87 -10.50 -1.32
C THR A 7 -26.80 -11.29 -2.63
N ASP A 8 -27.91 -11.43 -3.34
CA ASP A 8 -27.90 -12.14 -4.63
C ASP A 8 -27.03 -11.43 -5.68
N GLU A 9 -26.95 -10.10 -5.60
CA GLU A 9 -26.01 -9.31 -6.41
C GLU A 9 -24.55 -9.63 -6.06
N GLU A 10 -24.22 -9.69 -4.77
CA GLU A 10 -22.87 -10.04 -4.32
C GLU A 10 -22.49 -11.47 -4.73
N LYS A 11 -23.40 -12.44 -4.60
CA LYS A 11 -23.16 -13.83 -5.05
C LYS A 11 -22.91 -13.89 -6.56
N ALA A 12 -23.71 -13.16 -7.35
CA ALA A 12 -23.51 -13.08 -8.79
C ALA A 12 -22.16 -12.42 -9.14
N GLY A 13 -21.77 -11.37 -8.39
CA GLY A 13 -20.49 -10.71 -8.49
C GLY A 13 -19.31 -11.64 -8.22
N VAL A 14 -19.38 -12.40 -7.11
CA VAL A 14 -18.39 -13.42 -6.74
C VAL A 14 -18.23 -14.45 -7.86
N SER A 15 -19.33 -14.96 -8.42
CA SER A 15 -19.26 -15.91 -9.54
C SER A 15 -18.57 -15.30 -10.76
N LYS A 16 -18.90 -14.07 -11.14
CA LYS A 16 -18.26 -13.37 -12.27
C LYS A 16 -16.75 -13.23 -12.09
N ILE A 17 -16.29 -12.91 -10.88
CA ILE A 17 -14.85 -12.82 -10.57
C ILE A 17 -14.20 -14.19 -10.71
N ARG A 18 -14.79 -15.23 -10.11
CA ARG A 18 -14.26 -16.60 -10.15
C ARG A 18 -14.20 -17.15 -11.58
N ASP A 19 -15.18 -16.82 -12.42
CA ASP A 19 -15.19 -17.20 -13.84
C ASP A 19 -14.13 -16.43 -14.65
N ALA A 20 -14.02 -15.11 -14.46
CA ALA A 20 -13.06 -14.27 -15.18
C ALA A 20 -11.59 -14.58 -14.81
N MET A 21 -11.35 -15.02 -13.58
CA MET A 21 -10.02 -15.34 -13.06
C MET A 21 -9.86 -16.84 -12.76
N LYS A 22 -10.59 -17.69 -13.48
CA LYS A 22 -10.60 -19.14 -13.28
C LYS A 22 -9.19 -19.73 -13.27
N GLY A 23 -8.85 -20.41 -12.18
CA GLY A 23 -7.54 -21.04 -11.97
C GLY A 23 -6.39 -20.08 -11.66
N LYS A 24 -6.66 -18.77 -11.53
CA LYS A 24 -5.65 -17.74 -11.22
C LYS A 24 -5.73 -17.23 -9.78
N ILE A 25 -6.86 -17.42 -9.09
CA ILE A 25 -7.04 -16.98 -7.71
C ILE A 25 -6.41 -18.02 -6.76
N PRO A 26 -5.45 -17.64 -5.90
CA PRO A 26 -4.92 -18.54 -4.87
C PRO A 26 -6.01 -19.07 -3.94
N ARG A 27 -5.87 -20.32 -3.51
CA ARG A 27 -6.92 -21.03 -2.74
C ARG A 27 -7.30 -20.31 -1.44
N ASP A 28 -6.34 -19.70 -0.77
CA ASP A 28 -6.54 -18.94 0.46
C ASP A 28 -7.30 -17.63 0.23
N LEU A 29 -7.27 -17.10 -0.99
CA LEU A 29 -7.99 -15.89 -1.40
C LEU A 29 -9.34 -16.18 -2.07
N ASP A 30 -9.57 -17.40 -2.55
CA ASP A 30 -10.82 -17.82 -3.19
C ASP A 30 -11.91 -18.18 -2.15
N THR A 31 -12.34 -17.17 -1.40
CA THR A 31 -13.49 -17.25 -0.49
C THR A 31 -14.58 -16.29 -0.93
N ASP A 32 -15.85 -16.64 -0.70
CA ASP A 32 -16.97 -15.78 -1.09
C ASP A 32 -16.90 -14.41 -0.41
N TYR A 33 -16.45 -14.34 0.85
CA TYR A 33 -16.28 -13.07 1.55
C TYR A 33 -15.15 -12.22 0.95
N ASN A 34 -14.01 -12.82 0.58
CA ASN A 34 -12.92 -12.09 -0.04
C ASN A 34 -13.28 -11.61 -1.45
N LEU A 35 -13.86 -12.46 -2.27
CA LEU A 35 -14.30 -12.07 -3.61
C LEU A 35 -15.41 -11.02 -3.56
N ARG A 36 -16.28 -11.05 -2.53
CA ARG A 36 -17.26 -10.00 -2.29
C ARG A 36 -16.61 -8.65 -1.95
N ARG A 37 -15.48 -8.63 -1.22
CA ARG A 37 -14.71 -7.38 -0.99
C ARG A 37 -14.23 -6.76 -2.30
N TRP A 38 -13.68 -7.59 -3.19
CA TRP A 38 -13.28 -7.14 -4.53
C TRP A 38 -14.45 -6.63 -5.35
N TRP A 39 -15.59 -7.32 -5.32
CA TRP A 39 -16.81 -6.89 -6.00
C TRP A 39 -17.32 -5.55 -5.48
N SER A 40 -17.61 -5.45 -4.18
CA SER A 40 -18.26 -4.30 -3.56
C SER A 40 -17.35 -3.07 -3.54
N GLY A 41 -16.07 -3.22 -3.17
CA GLY A 41 -15.13 -2.12 -3.10
C GLY A 41 -14.71 -1.56 -4.46
N ASN A 42 -15.01 -2.26 -5.55
CA ASN A 42 -14.85 -1.77 -6.93
C ASN A 42 -16.20 -1.50 -7.62
N HIS A 43 -17.31 -1.45 -6.87
CA HIS A 43 -18.64 -1.15 -7.39
C HIS A 43 -19.06 -2.05 -8.57
N GLY A 44 -18.69 -3.34 -8.51
CA GLY A 44 -19.00 -4.34 -9.55
C GLY A 44 -18.28 -4.13 -10.89
N LYS A 45 -17.30 -3.22 -10.96
CA LYS A 45 -16.58 -2.90 -12.20
C LYS A 45 -15.50 -3.94 -12.50
N MET A 46 -15.86 -4.98 -13.26
CA MET A 46 -14.92 -6.03 -13.68
C MET A 46 -13.67 -5.51 -14.40
N ALA A 47 -13.80 -4.39 -15.13
CA ALA A 47 -12.68 -3.72 -15.78
C ALA A 47 -11.62 -3.23 -14.79
N ASP A 48 -12.01 -2.88 -13.56
CA ASP A 48 -11.08 -2.48 -12.50
C ASP A 48 -10.62 -3.69 -11.67
N ILE A 49 -11.55 -4.62 -11.36
CA ILE A 49 -11.28 -5.78 -10.49
C ILE A 49 -10.22 -6.70 -11.07
N VAL A 50 -10.39 -7.15 -12.32
CA VAL A 50 -9.51 -8.16 -12.92
C VAL A 50 -8.04 -7.71 -12.98
N PRO A 51 -7.70 -6.52 -13.52
CA PRO A 51 -6.31 -6.09 -13.56
C PRO A 51 -5.73 -5.81 -12.16
N ARG A 52 -6.49 -5.18 -11.25
CA ARG A 52 -6.01 -4.89 -9.88
C ARG A 52 -5.77 -6.17 -9.08
N MET A 53 -6.69 -7.13 -9.15
CA MET A 53 -6.55 -8.39 -8.42
C MET A 53 -5.41 -9.24 -9.00
N SER A 54 -5.24 -9.25 -10.33
CA SER A 54 -4.10 -9.92 -10.97
C SER A 54 -2.77 -9.32 -10.50
N LEU A 55 -2.68 -7.99 -10.50
CA LEU A 55 -1.49 -7.29 -10.03
C LEU A 55 -1.25 -7.50 -8.52
N TYR A 56 -2.29 -7.48 -7.69
CA TYR A 56 -2.20 -7.82 -6.27
C TYR A 56 -1.62 -9.22 -6.06
N ILE A 57 -2.14 -10.24 -6.76
CA ILE A 57 -1.67 -11.62 -6.64
C ILE A 57 -0.20 -11.73 -7.06
N GLU A 58 0.20 -11.07 -8.15
CA GLU A 58 1.59 -11.08 -8.58
C GLU A 58 2.52 -10.37 -7.59
N ASN A 59 2.13 -9.17 -7.13
CA ASN A 59 2.86 -8.42 -6.10
C ASN A 59 3.03 -9.24 -4.82
N ARG A 60 1.95 -9.87 -4.35
CA ARG A 60 1.96 -10.74 -3.18
C ARG A 60 2.95 -11.90 -3.33
N ARG A 61 2.97 -12.55 -4.50
CA ARG A 61 3.89 -13.65 -4.81
C ARG A 61 5.35 -13.21 -4.84
N VAL A 62 5.68 -12.12 -5.55
CA VAL A 62 7.08 -11.67 -5.67
C VAL A 62 7.64 -11.09 -4.37
N LEU A 63 6.76 -10.58 -3.50
CA LEU A 63 7.11 -10.18 -2.13
C LEU A 63 7.25 -11.39 -1.18
N GLY A 64 6.89 -12.59 -1.63
CA GLY A 64 6.91 -13.82 -0.84
C GLY A 64 5.85 -13.86 0.27
N PHE A 65 4.79 -13.05 0.14
CA PHE A 65 3.71 -12.95 1.10
C PHE A 65 2.60 -13.98 0.89
N ASP A 66 2.80 -14.93 -0.01
CA ASP A 66 1.98 -16.12 -0.23
C ASP A 66 2.50 -17.36 0.52
N ARG A 67 3.65 -17.26 1.21
CA ARG A 67 4.19 -18.34 2.04
C ARG A 67 3.24 -18.73 3.20
N PRO A 68 3.22 -20.01 3.61
CA PRO A 68 2.30 -20.50 4.63
C PRO A 68 2.62 -19.98 6.04
N ASP A 69 3.90 -19.75 6.35
CA ASP A 69 4.44 -19.31 7.64
C ASP A 69 4.49 -17.78 7.80
N PHE A 70 3.84 -17.03 6.88
CA PHE A 70 3.90 -15.58 6.86
C PHE A 70 3.44 -14.93 8.17
N LEU A 71 2.34 -15.41 8.77
CA LEU A 71 1.80 -14.79 10.00
C LEU A 71 2.71 -14.98 11.21
N GLU A 72 3.47 -16.07 11.20
CA GLU A 72 4.42 -16.47 12.23
C GLU A 72 5.71 -15.65 12.12
N THR A 73 6.25 -15.48 10.90
CA THR A 73 7.57 -14.85 10.70
C THR A 73 7.53 -13.35 10.47
N PHE A 74 6.39 -12.78 10.05
CA PHE A 74 6.34 -11.39 9.54
C PHE A 74 6.93 -10.35 10.51
N TYR A 75 6.62 -10.44 11.81
CA TYR A 75 7.12 -9.51 12.83
C TYR A 75 8.58 -9.78 13.24
N GLU A 76 9.14 -10.93 12.86
CA GLU A 76 10.53 -11.32 13.16
C GLU A 76 11.51 -10.82 12.07
N GLU A 77 10.99 -10.59 10.86
CA GLU A 77 11.77 -10.11 9.71
C GLU A 77 12.40 -8.74 9.97
N GLU A 78 13.69 -8.62 9.61
CA GLU A 78 14.48 -7.42 9.84
C GLU A 78 13.87 -6.17 9.19
N LYS A 79 13.36 -6.29 7.96
CA LYS A 79 12.67 -5.20 7.24
C LYS A 79 11.46 -4.71 8.02
N THR A 80 10.60 -5.63 8.47
CA THR A 80 9.42 -5.31 9.30
C THR A 80 9.83 -4.65 10.60
N ARG A 81 10.78 -5.25 11.34
CA ARG A 81 11.32 -4.71 12.59
C ARG A 81 11.89 -3.32 12.43
N THR A 82 12.56 -3.04 11.31
CA THR A 82 13.10 -1.72 11.00
C THR A 82 11.98 -0.70 10.84
N LEU A 83 10.94 -1.03 10.05
CA LEU A 83 9.82 -0.11 9.85
C LEU A 83 9.06 0.17 11.14
N ILE A 84 8.64 -0.88 11.85
CA ILE A 84 7.79 -0.73 13.03
C ILE A 84 8.49 0.04 14.14
N ASN A 85 9.82 0.07 14.18
CA ASN A 85 10.56 0.93 15.11
C ASN A 85 10.31 2.44 14.88
N TYR A 86 9.85 2.89 13.71
CA TYR A 86 9.66 4.32 13.42
C TYR A 86 8.19 4.76 13.48
N PHE A 87 7.25 3.83 13.46
CA PHE A 87 5.82 4.09 13.47
C PHE A 87 5.18 3.42 14.68
N GLY A 88 4.38 4.16 15.45
CA GLY A 88 3.66 3.59 16.59
C GLY A 88 2.47 2.79 16.09
N MET A 89 2.43 1.50 16.39
CA MET A 89 1.31 0.62 16.06
C MET A 89 1.19 -0.52 17.06
N SER A 90 -0.03 -1.03 17.26
CA SER A 90 -0.22 -2.26 18.02
C SER A 90 0.24 -3.47 17.22
N ARG A 91 0.64 -4.54 17.91
CA ARG A 91 0.74 -5.85 17.28
C ARG A 91 -0.65 -6.34 16.94
N LEU A 92 -0.83 -6.77 15.71
CA LEU A 92 -2.07 -7.39 15.27
C LEU A 92 -2.30 -8.69 16.07
N ASN A 93 -3.49 -8.82 16.68
CA ASN A 93 -3.80 -9.91 17.61
C ASN A 93 -5.17 -10.53 17.31
N GLU A 94 -5.22 -11.86 17.16
CA GLU A 94 -6.44 -12.58 16.78
C GLU A 94 -7.52 -12.62 17.87
N HIS A 95 -7.20 -12.15 19.07
CA HIS A 95 -8.14 -12.05 20.19
C HIS A 95 -8.76 -10.66 20.31
N TRP A 96 -8.28 -9.66 19.58
CA TRP A 96 -8.81 -8.31 19.61
C TRP A 96 -9.96 -8.19 18.61
N VAL A 97 -11.05 -8.91 18.90
CA VAL A 97 -12.22 -9.02 18.02
C VAL A 97 -13.40 -8.27 18.61
N ASN A 98 -13.88 -7.28 17.88
CA ASN A 98 -15.05 -6.50 18.25
C ASN A 98 -16.34 -7.34 18.19
N ARG A 99 -17.40 -6.83 18.83
CA ARG A 99 -18.74 -7.46 18.87
C ARG A 99 -19.34 -7.79 17.49
N ASP A 100 -18.93 -7.08 16.45
CA ASP A 100 -19.36 -7.28 15.06
C ASP A 100 -18.37 -8.13 14.24
N ASN A 101 -17.54 -8.93 14.91
CA ASN A 101 -16.55 -9.83 14.31
C ASN A 101 -15.38 -9.11 13.60
N GLY A 102 -15.21 -7.81 13.81
CA GLY A 102 -14.10 -7.03 13.26
C GLY A 102 -12.80 -7.18 14.07
N ILE A 103 -11.66 -7.30 13.39
CA ILE A 103 -10.32 -7.30 13.99
C ILE A 103 -9.92 -5.85 14.31
N VAL A 104 -9.58 -5.57 15.56
CA VAL A 104 -9.20 -4.24 16.04
C VAL A 104 -7.69 -4.12 16.10
N PHE A 105 -7.16 -2.99 15.63
CA PHE A 105 -5.75 -2.62 15.78
C PHE A 105 -5.60 -1.10 15.90
N VAL A 106 -4.45 -0.68 16.41
CA VAL A 106 -4.15 0.72 16.69
C VAL A 106 -2.98 1.18 15.82
N GLU A 107 -3.15 2.35 15.21
CA GLU A 107 -2.07 3.10 14.59
C GLU A 107 -1.96 4.48 15.25
N SER A 108 -0.74 4.89 15.57
CA SER A 108 -0.44 6.23 16.07
C SER A 108 -0.11 7.15 14.92
N GLY A 109 -0.74 8.33 14.90
CA GLY A 109 -0.37 9.43 14.01
C GLY A 109 0.93 10.14 14.43
N GLU A 110 1.57 9.72 15.52
CA GLU A 110 2.85 10.25 15.99
C GLU A 110 4.01 9.51 15.31
N PHE A 111 4.74 10.24 14.47
CA PHE A 111 5.95 9.76 13.79
C PHE A 111 6.95 10.92 13.62
N ASP A 112 8.23 10.58 13.48
CA ASP A 112 9.27 11.56 13.12
C ASP A 112 9.34 11.69 11.59
N LYS A 113 9.12 12.91 11.08
CA LYS A 113 9.18 13.21 9.64
C LYS A 113 10.51 12.84 8.98
N LYS A 114 11.59 12.78 9.75
CA LYS A 114 12.91 12.36 9.27
C LYS A 114 12.92 10.92 8.75
N VAL A 115 11.89 10.13 9.01
CA VAL A 115 11.76 8.76 8.47
C VAL A 115 11.87 8.71 6.95
N VAL A 116 11.41 9.76 6.24
CA VAL A 116 11.54 9.86 4.77
C VAL A 116 12.97 10.12 4.30
N SER A 117 13.90 10.35 5.23
CA SER A 117 15.35 10.45 4.98
C SER A 117 16.10 9.18 5.35
N VAL A 118 15.44 8.17 5.95
CA VAL A 118 16.09 6.95 6.48
C VAL A 118 15.95 5.77 5.53
N MET A 119 14.82 5.67 4.81
CA MET A 119 14.54 4.55 3.92
C MET A 119 13.83 5.02 2.65
N THR A 120 13.99 4.25 1.57
CA THR A 120 13.31 4.48 0.29
C THR A 120 11.80 4.27 0.42
N THR A 121 11.02 4.90 -0.46
CA THR A 121 9.58 4.68 -0.50
C THR A 121 9.26 3.23 -0.83
N GLY A 122 10.02 2.59 -1.72
CA GLY A 122 9.89 1.17 -2.03
C GLY A 122 9.99 0.30 -0.79
N SER A 123 11.07 0.42 0.00
CA SER A 123 11.24 -0.37 1.23
C SER A 123 10.12 -0.16 2.25
N TYR A 124 9.65 1.08 2.37
CA TYR A 124 8.51 1.43 3.22
C TYR A 124 7.23 0.72 2.74
N LEU A 125 6.94 0.80 1.44
CA LEU A 125 5.73 0.28 0.83
C LEU A 125 5.69 -1.25 0.76
N GLU A 126 6.82 -1.93 0.52
CA GLU A 126 6.93 -3.39 0.59
C GLU A 126 6.47 -3.90 1.97
N THR A 127 6.97 -3.28 3.03
CA THR A 127 6.64 -3.65 4.40
C THR A 127 5.20 -3.28 4.75
N PHE A 128 4.72 -2.12 4.29
CA PHE A 128 3.32 -1.73 4.48
C PHE A 128 2.35 -2.68 3.75
N PHE A 129 2.69 -3.14 2.54
CA PHE A 129 1.93 -4.16 1.84
C PHE A 129 1.85 -5.43 2.70
N GLY A 130 2.95 -5.83 3.34
CA GLY A 130 2.98 -6.94 4.29
C GLY A 130 2.05 -6.73 5.49
N LEU A 131 1.99 -5.51 6.06
CA LEU A 131 1.03 -5.19 7.13
C LEU A 131 -0.42 -5.35 6.66
N CYS A 132 -0.76 -4.90 5.45
CA CYS A 132 -2.09 -5.11 4.88
C CYS A 132 -2.40 -6.59 4.67
N GLU A 133 -1.44 -7.38 4.16
CA GLU A 133 -1.60 -8.82 4.00
C GLU A 133 -1.82 -9.51 5.34
N TYR A 134 -1.12 -9.07 6.39
CA TYR A 134 -1.30 -9.61 7.75
C TYR A 134 -2.72 -9.38 8.25
N VAL A 135 -3.24 -8.16 8.10
CA VAL A 135 -4.63 -7.83 8.44
C VAL A 135 -5.61 -8.69 7.64
N LEU A 136 -5.41 -8.80 6.32
CA LEU A 136 -6.27 -9.61 5.46
C LEU A 136 -6.27 -11.07 5.89
N ARG A 137 -5.12 -11.68 6.12
CA ARG A 137 -5.02 -13.09 6.53
C ARG A 137 -5.68 -13.34 7.89
N MET A 138 -5.57 -12.41 8.83
CA MET A 138 -6.29 -12.50 10.10
C MET A 138 -7.80 -12.43 9.91
N ILE A 139 -8.27 -11.53 9.04
CA ILE A 139 -9.69 -11.44 8.67
C ILE A 139 -10.15 -12.77 8.07
N LEU A 140 -9.45 -13.30 7.08
CA LEU A 140 -9.79 -14.58 6.44
C LEU A 140 -9.81 -15.74 7.45
N LYS A 141 -8.84 -15.78 8.38
CA LYS A 141 -8.81 -16.78 9.47
C LYS A 141 -10.02 -16.64 10.40
N GLN A 142 -10.41 -15.41 10.75
CA GLN A 142 -11.57 -15.13 11.59
C GLN A 142 -12.88 -15.49 10.89
N GLU A 143 -12.97 -15.26 9.59
CA GLU A 143 -14.12 -15.67 8.76
C GLU A 143 -14.24 -17.20 8.70
N ALA A 144 -13.13 -17.90 8.48
CA ALA A 144 -13.11 -19.35 8.49
C ALA A 144 -13.49 -19.92 9.87
N LYS A 145 -13.01 -19.28 10.95
CA LYS A 145 -13.29 -19.67 12.34
C LYS A 145 -14.75 -19.49 12.73
N THR A 146 -15.37 -18.38 12.34
CA THR A 146 -16.72 -18.01 12.81
C THR A 146 -17.82 -18.32 11.80
N GLY A 147 -17.47 -18.55 10.53
CA GLY A 147 -18.42 -18.67 9.42
C GLY A 147 -19.11 -17.34 9.07
N LYS A 148 -18.75 -16.23 9.71
CA LYS A 148 -19.37 -14.91 9.54
C LYS A 148 -18.42 -13.93 8.85
N PRO A 149 -18.93 -12.91 8.14
CA PRO A 149 -18.09 -11.83 7.61
C PRO A 149 -17.23 -11.17 8.69
N SER A 150 -15.99 -10.85 8.36
CA SER A 150 -15.06 -10.09 9.21
C SER A 150 -14.47 -8.92 8.42
N HIS A 151 -13.76 -8.02 9.11
CA HIS A 151 -13.16 -6.81 8.58
C HIS A 151 -12.16 -6.24 9.59
N GLY A 152 -11.34 -5.27 9.17
CA GLY A 152 -10.49 -4.51 10.09
C GLY A 152 -11.18 -3.26 10.61
N ILE A 153 -10.87 -2.91 11.86
CA ILE A 153 -11.22 -1.64 12.51
C ILE A 153 -9.90 -1.02 13.00
N CYS A 154 -9.50 0.09 12.39
CA CYS A 154 -8.30 0.82 12.78
C CYS A 154 -8.67 1.91 13.78
N ILE A 155 -8.07 1.92 14.96
CA ILE A 155 -8.07 3.08 15.85
C ILE A 155 -6.88 3.94 15.48
N PHE A 156 -7.14 5.16 14.98
CA PHE A 156 -6.08 6.08 14.55
C PHE A 156 -5.97 7.23 15.54
N ASP A 157 -4.90 7.24 16.34
CA ASP A 157 -4.67 8.29 17.35
C ASP A 157 -3.98 9.51 16.75
N MET A 158 -4.70 10.62 16.69
CA MET A 158 -4.18 11.90 16.18
C MET A 158 -3.63 12.82 17.27
N GLY A 159 -3.67 12.44 18.55
CA GLY A 159 -3.39 13.33 19.68
C GLY A 159 -1.96 13.89 19.69
N LYS A 160 -1.03 13.18 19.05
CA LYS A 160 0.39 13.55 18.95
C LYS A 160 0.85 13.72 17.49
N VAL A 161 -0.07 13.96 16.57
CA VAL A 161 0.28 14.30 15.18
C VAL A 161 0.98 15.65 15.15
N ASP A 162 2.18 15.69 14.55
CA ASP A 162 2.87 16.95 14.27
C ASP A 162 2.20 17.64 13.07
N LEU A 163 1.23 18.52 13.37
CA LEU A 163 0.49 19.30 12.38
C LEU A 163 1.40 20.10 11.44
N GLY A 164 2.59 20.51 11.89
CA GLY A 164 3.56 21.24 11.07
C GLY A 164 3.99 20.45 9.83
N ASN A 165 4.04 19.12 9.93
CA ASN A 165 4.42 18.24 8.83
C ASN A 165 3.33 18.09 7.77
N HIS A 166 2.10 18.47 8.13
CA HIS A 166 0.92 18.32 7.29
C HIS A 166 0.37 19.65 6.76
N LEU A 167 0.93 20.80 7.18
CA LEU A 167 0.58 22.13 6.67
C LEU A 167 0.66 22.22 5.14
N ASN A 168 1.62 21.52 4.55
CA ASN A 168 1.73 21.36 3.10
C ASN A 168 1.29 19.94 2.70
N PRO A 169 0.14 19.76 2.02
CA PRO A 169 -0.28 18.47 1.48
C PRO A 169 0.76 17.83 0.56
N LEU A 170 1.62 18.62 -0.08
CA LEU A 170 2.70 18.15 -0.95
C LEU A 170 4.03 17.93 -0.22
N SER A 171 4.04 17.91 1.12
CA SER A 171 5.24 17.59 1.89
C SER A 171 5.79 16.19 1.54
N PRO A 172 7.11 15.96 1.66
CA PRO A 172 7.71 14.64 1.46
C PRO A 172 6.95 13.50 2.15
N CYS A 173 6.59 13.68 3.43
CA CYS A 173 5.85 12.69 4.20
C CYS A 173 4.47 12.41 3.63
N ASN A 174 3.71 13.44 3.28
CA ASN A 174 2.38 13.25 2.71
C ASN A 174 2.42 12.55 1.35
N LYS A 175 3.45 12.82 0.52
CA LYS A 175 3.63 12.09 -0.76
C LYS A 175 3.87 10.59 -0.52
N VAL A 176 4.73 10.23 0.43
CA VAL A 176 4.96 8.83 0.82
C VAL A 176 3.67 8.19 1.38
N PHE A 177 2.96 8.89 2.28
CA PHE A 177 1.70 8.39 2.82
C PHE A 177 0.59 8.25 1.78
N LYS A 178 0.57 9.10 0.76
CA LYS A 178 -0.34 8.96 -0.38
C LYS A 178 -0.08 7.65 -1.11
N THR A 179 1.19 7.32 -1.39
CA THR A 179 1.54 6.04 -2.02
C THR A 179 1.16 4.83 -1.14
N ARG A 180 1.30 4.94 0.19
CA ARG A 180 0.78 3.94 1.15
C ARG A 180 -0.74 3.79 1.04
N ALA A 181 -1.47 4.90 1.04
CA ALA A 181 -2.93 4.88 0.93
C ALA A 181 -3.39 4.24 -0.39
N ILE A 182 -2.64 4.42 -1.48
CA ILE A 182 -2.92 3.80 -2.78
C ILE A 182 -2.84 2.27 -2.69
N ILE A 183 -1.82 1.71 -2.04
CA ILE A 183 -1.73 0.25 -1.82
C ILE A 183 -2.99 -0.29 -1.15
N TRP A 184 -3.41 0.34 -0.04
CA TRP A 184 -4.60 -0.08 0.69
C TRP A 184 -5.87 0.04 -0.17
N GLN A 185 -6.05 1.16 -0.86
CA GLN A 185 -7.26 1.44 -1.65
C GLN A 185 -7.38 0.57 -2.91
N GLU A 186 -6.26 0.21 -3.54
CA GLU A 186 -6.27 -0.57 -4.78
C GLU A 186 -6.24 -2.08 -4.55
N PHE A 187 -5.47 -2.55 -3.56
CA PHE A 187 -5.21 -3.98 -3.37
C PHE A 187 -5.97 -4.61 -2.20
N TYR A 188 -6.55 -3.80 -1.31
CA TYR A 188 -7.29 -4.28 -0.14
C TYR A 188 -8.68 -3.64 -0.04
N PRO A 189 -9.49 -3.68 -1.13
CA PRO A 189 -10.82 -3.08 -1.14
C PRO A 189 -11.69 -3.67 -0.03
N ASP A 190 -12.50 -2.83 0.64
CA ASP A 190 -13.42 -3.23 1.72
C ASP A 190 -12.82 -4.11 2.83
N MET A 191 -11.49 -4.14 2.97
CA MET A 191 -10.81 -4.85 4.07
C MET A 191 -11.06 -4.14 5.40
N ILE A 192 -10.99 -2.80 5.42
CA ILE A 192 -11.24 -1.96 6.58
C ILE A 192 -12.67 -1.40 6.49
N ARG A 193 -13.44 -1.54 7.56
CA ARG A 193 -14.82 -1.03 7.62
C ARG A 193 -14.95 0.29 8.37
N ARG A 194 -14.03 0.54 9.30
CA ARG A 194 -14.00 1.75 10.14
C ARG A 194 -12.56 2.17 10.46
N ILE A 195 -12.31 3.47 10.37
CA ILE A 195 -11.13 4.13 10.91
C ILE A 195 -11.64 5.06 12.01
N VAL A 196 -11.49 4.65 13.27
CA VAL A 196 -11.91 5.41 14.44
C VAL A 196 -10.81 6.40 14.80
N VAL A 197 -11.03 7.66 14.43
CA VAL A 197 -10.11 8.75 14.70
C VAL A 197 -10.33 9.24 16.13
N VAL A 198 -9.31 9.07 16.98
CA VAL A 198 -9.32 9.54 18.37
C VAL A 198 -8.36 10.72 18.53
N ASN A 199 -8.65 11.57 19.52
CA ASN A 199 -7.90 12.79 19.81
C ASN A 199 -7.63 13.67 18.55
N PRO A 200 -8.65 13.96 17.71
CA PRO A 200 -8.44 14.78 16.53
C PRO A 200 -7.98 16.20 16.94
N PRO A 201 -7.00 16.80 16.26
CA PRO A 201 -6.58 18.16 16.54
C PRO A 201 -7.72 19.16 16.27
N TYR A 202 -7.70 20.30 16.96
CA TYR A 202 -8.76 21.32 16.87
C TYR A 202 -8.94 21.92 15.46
N PHE A 203 -7.94 21.82 14.58
CA PHE A 203 -7.94 22.41 13.23
C PHE A 203 -8.58 21.51 12.17
N VAL A 204 -9.87 21.24 12.31
CA VAL A 204 -10.63 20.30 11.45
C VAL A 204 -10.49 20.58 9.94
N GLY A 205 -10.46 21.85 9.52
CA GLY A 205 -10.35 22.20 8.09
C GLY A 205 -9.05 21.76 7.43
N MET A 206 -7.92 21.89 8.13
CA MET A 206 -6.60 21.45 7.64
C MET A 206 -6.52 19.92 7.54
N ILE A 207 -7.06 19.21 8.53
CA ILE A 207 -7.11 17.74 8.54
C ILE A 207 -7.86 17.24 7.30
N TRP A 208 -8.99 17.86 6.96
CA TRP A 208 -9.76 17.47 5.76
C TRP A 208 -9.01 17.71 4.45
N THR A 209 -8.17 18.74 4.35
CA THR A 209 -7.31 18.94 3.18
C THR A 209 -6.33 17.78 3.01
N VAL A 210 -5.72 17.32 4.10
CA VAL A 210 -4.79 16.18 4.08
C VAL A 210 -5.54 14.88 3.78
N ILE A 211 -6.69 14.66 4.41
CA ILE A 211 -7.56 13.50 4.16
C ILE A 211 -7.92 13.40 2.67
N ARG A 212 -8.37 14.50 2.05
CA ARG A 212 -8.73 14.52 0.62
C ARG A 212 -7.53 14.28 -0.31
N PHE A 213 -6.33 14.66 0.14
CA PHE A 213 -5.11 14.40 -0.60
C PHE A 213 -4.70 12.92 -0.55
N LEU A 214 -4.91 12.25 0.59
CA LEU A 214 -4.51 10.86 0.82
C LEU A 214 -5.58 9.84 0.39
N LEU A 215 -6.86 10.16 0.59
CA LEU A 215 -7.97 9.20 0.53
C LEU A 215 -8.98 9.58 -0.56
N ASN A 216 -9.46 8.57 -1.29
CA ASN A 216 -10.61 8.68 -2.18
C ASN A 216 -11.92 8.80 -1.37
N GLU A 217 -13.02 9.15 -2.04
CA GLU A 217 -14.31 9.37 -1.38
C GLU A 217 -14.85 8.13 -0.64
N HIS A 218 -14.54 6.93 -1.12
CA HIS A 218 -14.94 5.69 -0.47
C HIS A 218 -14.23 5.51 0.88
N ALA A 219 -12.90 5.67 0.87
CA ALA A 219 -12.07 5.62 2.07
C ALA A 219 -12.42 6.72 3.09
N GLN A 220 -12.76 7.93 2.62
CA GLN A 220 -13.20 9.03 3.50
C GLN A 220 -14.46 8.67 4.30
N LYS A 221 -15.39 7.89 3.73
CA LYS A 221 -16.63 7.45 4.41
C LYS A 221 -16.39 6.42 5.52
N LEU A 222 -15.19 5.85 5.60
CA LEU A 222 -14.83 4.90 6.67
C LEU A 222 -14.41 5.61 7.96
N LEU A 223 -14.10 6.91 7.89
CA LEU A 223 -13.67 7.70 9.04
C LEU A 223 -14.82 7.93 10.01
N PHE A 224 -14.56 7.65 11.28
CA PHE A 224 -15.45 7.96 12.40
C PHE A 224 -14.67 8.78 13.42
N PHE A 225 -15.05 10.04 13.64
CA PHE A 225 -14.36 10.94 14.57
C PHE A 225 -14.98 10.83 15.97
N ALA A 226 -14.24 10.22 16.90
CA ALA A 226 -14.63 10.16 18.31
C ALA A 226 -14.28 11.48 19.01
N HIS A 227 -15.19 12.46 18.95
CA HIS A 227 -14.97 13.80 19.53
C HIS A 227 -14.96 13.80 21.07
N LYS A 228 -15.57 12.80 21.70
CA LYS A 228 -15.57 12.58 23.15
C LYS A 228 -14.92 11.23 23.44
N LYS A 229 -14.32 11.09 24.63
CA LYS A 229 -13.61 9.86 25.02
C LYS A 229 -14.49 8.61 24.98
N ASP A 230 -15.76 8.73 25.32
CA ASP A 230 -16.75 7.65 25.29
C ASP A 230 -17.39 7.43 23.91
N GLY A 231 -17.24 8.37 22.96
CA GLY A 231 -17.79 8.26 21.62
C GLY A 231 -17.23 7.10 20.81
N ILE A 232 -16.03 6.60 21.15
CA ILE A 232 -15.45 5.39 20.56
C ILE A 232 -16.35 4.15 20.77
N PHE A 233 -17.13 4.09 21.85
CA PHE A 233 -17.96 2.93 22.20
C PHE A 233 -19.22 2.77 21.34
N GLU A 234 -19.56 3.79 20.54
CA GLU A 234 -20.57 3.67 19.48
C GLU A 234 -20.15 2.61 18.45
N VAL A 235 -18.84 2.46 18.23
CA VAL A 235 -18.27 1.53 17.24
C VAL A 235 -17.61 0.32 17.91
N LEU A 236 -16.90 0.54 19.03
CA LEU A 236 -16.05 -0.48 19.64
C LEU A 236 -16.57 -0.95 21.01
N ASP A 237 -16.34 -2.23 21.32
CA ASP A 237 -16.55 -2.75 22.67
C ASP A 237 -15.42 -2.27 23.61
N PRO A 238 -15.72 -1.84 24.84
CA PRO A 238 -14.71 -1.47 25.83
C PRO A 238 -13.63 -2.55 26.06
N GLN A 239 -13.95 -3.84 25.95
CA GLN A 239 -12.99 -4.94 26.15
C GLN A 239 -11.88 -4.98 25.10
N VAL A 240 -12.15 -4.49 23.88
CA VAL A 240 -11.18 -4.43 22.78
C VAL A 240 -10.73 -3.00 22.47
N THR A 241 -11.07 -2.06 23.34
CA THR A 241 -10.62 -0.66 23.24
C THR A 241 -9.44 -0.44 24.18
N PRO A 242 -8.29 0.08 23.72
CA PRO A 242 -7.14 0.38 24.57
C PRO A 242 -7.48 1.28 25.77
N VAL A 243 -6.79 1.07 26.89
CA VAL A 243 -6.96 1.88 28.11
C VAL A 243 -6.73 3.37 27.86
N ALA A 244 -5.78 3.74 26.98
CA ALA A 244 -5.52 5.13 26.63
C ALA A 244 -6.74 5.85 26.02
N PHE A 245 -7.67 5.09 25.43
CA PHE A 245 -8.89 5.59 24.81
C PHE A 245 -10.15 5.27 25.64
N GLY A 246 -9.97 4.95 26.93
CA GLY A 246 -11.05 4.77 27.91
C GLY A 246 -11.58 3.34 28.04
N GLY A 247 -11.03 2.37 27.30
CA GLY A 247 -11.43 0.98 27.38
C GLY A 247 -10.68 0.16 28.43
N GLN A 248 -10.60 -1.14 28.22
CA GLN A 248 -10.03 -2.12 29.14
C GLN A 248 -8.87 -2.93 28.53
N LEU A 249 -8.64 -2.78 27.22
CA LEU A 249 -7.64 -3.55 26.50
C LEU A 249 -6.23 -3.12 26.90
N LYS A 250 -5.41 -4.11 27.24
CA LYS A 250 -3.96 -3.99 27.42
C LYS A 250 -3.29 -5.03 26.55
N ASP A 251 -2.10 -4.72 26.04
CA ASP A 251 -1.29 -5.73 25.39
C ASP A 251 -0.82 -6.77 26.42
N THR A 252 -0.94 -8.04 26.05
CA THR A 252 -0.51 -9.19 26.87
C THR A 252 0.57 -10.00 26.16
N THR A 253 0.98 -9.57 24.97
CA THR A 253 1.96 -10.27 24.13
C THR A 253 3.41 -9.86 24.43
N GLY A 254 3.60 -8.84 25.27
CA GLY A 254 4.91 -8.23 25.52
C GLY A 254 5.37 -7.30 24.39
N TRP A 255 4.45 -6.91 23.51
CA TRP A 255 4.70 -5.96 22.44
C TRP A 255 4.80 -4.53 22.95
N SER A 256 3.97 -4.18 23.94
CA SER A 256 3.91 -2.82 24.48
C SER A 256 3.44 -2.81 25.92
N ASP A 257 4.09 -1.97 26.74
CA ASP A 257 3.63 -1.63 28.09
C ASP A 257 2.79 -0.34 28.12
N ARG A 258 2.53 0.26 26.95
CA ARG A 258 1.78 1.51 26.83
C ARG A 258 0.27 1.26 26.84
N ASP A 259 -0.47 2.18 27.44
CA ASP A 259 -1.94 2.11 27.50
C ASP A 259 -2.63 2.22 26.13
N ASP A 260 -1.94 2.72 25.10
CA ASP A 260 -2.41 2.75 23.71
C ASP A 260 -2.09 1.45 22.94
N CYS A 261 -1.42 0.50 23.59
CA CYS A 261 -0.93 -0.76 23.05
C CYS A 261 0.01 -0.65 21.84
N CYS A 262 0.47 0.56 21.48
CA CYS A 262 1.41 0.77 20.40
C CYS A 262 2.85 0.47 20.86
N ASN A 263 3.70 -0.02 19.97
CA ASN A 263 5.12 -0.21 20.31
C ASN A 263 5.83 1.11 20.64
N GLU A 264 6.96 0.98 21.34
CA GLU A 264 7.90 2.09 21.48
C GLU A 264 8.57 2.40 20.14
N ARG A 265 8.77 3.70 19.90
CA ARG A 265 9.43 4.20 18.70
C ARG A 265 10.88 4.57 19.00
N LYS A 266 11.76 4.28 18.04
CA LYS A 266 13.15 4.73 18.05
C LYS A 266 13.24 6.16 17.54
N ALA A 267 13.96 7.00 18.29
CA ALA A 267 14.33 8.32 17.82
C ALA A 267 15.22 8.20 16.57
N ILE A 268 15.04 9.14 15.63
CA ILE A 268 15.84 9.20 14.40
C ILE A 268 16.99 10.18 14.61
N ASN A 269 18.21 9.68 14.43
CA ASN A 269 19.43 10.46 14.40
C ASN A 269 20.00 10.51 12.96
N GLU A 270 20.86 11.50 12.69
CA GLU A 270 21.41 11.71 11.35
C GLU A 270 22.31 10.56 10.87
N SER A 271 22.89 9.79 11.79
CA SER A 271 23.68 8.60 11.40
C SER A 271 22.84 7.47 10.79
N GLN A 272 21.51 7.51 10.97
CA GLN A 272 20.57 6.60 10.32
C GLN A 272 20.08 7.12 8.97
N PHE A 273 20.46 8.33 8.55
CA PHE A 273 20.02 8.84 7.26
C PHE A 273 20.61 7.98 6.14
N TYR A 274 19.78 7.73 5.15
CA TYR A 274 20.18 7.05 3.94
C TYR A 274 21.37 7.77 3.30
N VAL A 275 22.39 7.00 2.93
CA VAL A 275 23.58 7.51 2.26
C VAL A 275 23.47 7.19 0.78
N ASP A 276 23.54 8.22 -0.06
CA ASP A 276 23.41 8.04 -1.50
C ASP A 276 24.45 7.09 -2.09
N GLY A 277 24.02 6.23 -3.01
CA GLY A 277 24.83 5.15 -3.59
C GLY A 277 25.13 3.97 -2.66
N THR A 278 24.35 3.76 -1.59
CA THR A 278 24.55 2.61 -0.69
C THR A 278 24.38 1.28 -1.43
N ILE A 279 23.42 1.15 -2.36
CA ILE A 279 23.29 -0.06 -3.17
C ILE A 279 24.57 -0.39 -3.95
N TRP A 280 25.26 0.59 -4.52
CA TRP A 280 26.50 0.38 -5.29
C TRP A 280 27.65 -0.09 -4.41
N LYS A 281 27.80 0.53 -3.24
CA LYS A 281 28.77 0.10 -2.22
C LYS A 281 28.51 -1.32 -1.77
N SER A 282 27.25 -1.69 -1.58
CA SER A 282 26.86 -3.06 -1.17
C SER A 282 27.21 -4.13 -2.22
N LEU A 283 27.25 -3.73 -3.49
CA LEU A 283 27.64 -4.58 -4.62
C LEU A 283 29.16 -4.56 -4.90
N GLY A 284 29.92 -3.72 -4.17
CA GLY A 284 31.36 -3.58 -4.36
C GLY A 284 31.76 -2.93 -5.69
N ILE A 285 30.90 -2.08 -6.25
CA ILE A 285 31.14 -1.39 -7.53
C ILE A 285 31.17 0.13 -7.35
N ASP A 286 31.83 0.81 -8.29
CA ASP A 286 31.76 2.26 -8.40
C ASP A 286 30.36 2.70 -8.82
N THR A 287 29.98 3.93 -8.43
CA THR A 287 28.70 4.51 -8.81
C THR A 287 28.57 4.57 -10.34
N PRO A 288 27.60 3.84 -10.94
CA PRO A 288 27.39 3.84 -12.37
C PRO A 288 26.90 5.21 -12.87
N HIS A 289 27.08 5.45 -14.16
CA HIS A 289 26.54 6.63 -14.80
C HIS A 289 25.00 6.61 -14.81
N SER A 290 24.38 7.70 -14.37
CA SER A 290 22.93 7.90 -14.47
C SER A 290 22.55 8.46 -15.83
N GLU A 291 21.50 7.91 -16.44
CA GLU A 291 20.84 8.46 -17.61
C GLU A 291 19.52 9.15 -17.24
N THR A 292 19.20 10.25 -17.90
CA THR A 292 17.91 10.93 -17.74
C THR A 292 16.91 10.44 -18.78
N ILE A 293 15.80 9.89 -18.34
CA ILE A 293 14.65 9.53 -19.19
C ILE A 293 13.51 10.54 -18.98
N SER A 294 12.81 10.87 -20.07
CA SER A 294 11.64 11.75 -20.05
C SER A 294 10.43 11.00 -20.58
N ILE A 295 9.40 10.83 -19.75
CA ILE A 295 8.23 10.00 -20.01
C ILE A 295 7.00 10.92 -20.10
N LYS A 296 6.34 10.94 -21.27
CA LYS A 296 5.13 11.73 -21.48
C LYS A 296 3.96 11.24 -20.59
N PRO A 297 2.94 12.08 -20.34
CA PRO A 297 1.72 11.66 -19.65
C PRO A 297 1.13 10.37 -20.23
N ASN A 298 0.69 9.45 -19.36
CA ASN A 298 0.09 8.15 -19.71
C ASN A 298 0.98 7.26 -20.62
N LYS A 299 2.30 7.35 -20.48
CA LYS A 299 3.26 6.49 -21.19
C LYS A 299 4.05 5.62 -20.21
N VAL A 300 4.54 4.51 -20.74
CA VAL A 300 5.48 3.61 -20.07
C VAL A 300 6.79 3.65 -20.83
N TYR A 301 7.88 3.73 -20.09
CA TYR A 301 9.22 3.58 -20.61
C TYR A 301 9.84 2.29 -20.03
N ALA A 302 10.28 1.39 -20.90
CA ALA A 302 10.87 0.12 -20.50
C ALA A 302 12.34 0.05 -20.88
N LEU A 303 13.19 -0.26 -19.90
CA LEU A 303 14.62 -0.54 -20.08
C LEU A 303 14.84 -2.06 -20.05
N THR A 304 15.37 -2.61 -21.14
CA THR A 304 15.62 -4.05 -21.25
C THR A 304 17.03 -4.42 -20.78
N ARG A 305 17.12 -5.54 -20.06
CA ARG A 305 18.37 -6.20 -19.68
C ARG A 305 18.34 -7.66 -20.12
N ILE A 306 19.35 -8.05 -20.90
CA ILE A 306 19.53 -9.43 -21.38
C ILE A 306 20.59 -10.06 -20.48
N VAL A 307 20.21 -11.14 -19.81
CA VAL A 307 21.03 -11.84 -18.83
C VAL A 307 21.40 -13.21 -19.41
N ASP A 308 22.70 -13.44 -19.62
CA ASP A 308 23.20 -14.69 -20.18
C ASP A 308 23.45 -15.74 -19.07
N GLU A 309 23.87 -15.31 -17.88
CA GLU A 309 24.17 -16.14 -16.71
C GLU A 309 23.53 -15.54 -15.46
N PRO A 310 23.18 -16.35 -14.44
CA PRO A 310 22.57 -15.86 -13.20
C PRO A 310 23.35 -14.70 -12.59
N THR A 311 22.65 -13.59 -12.32
CA THR A 311 23.27 -12.35 -11.86
C THR A 311 22.30 -11.52 -11.02
N VAL A 312 22.72 -10.31 -10.65
CA VAL A 312 21.88 -9.31 -9.98
C VAL A 312 21.62 -8.18 -10.95
N ILE A 313 20.35 -7.82 -11.12
CA ILE A 313 19.96 -6.53 -11.70
C ILE A 313 19.72 -5.58 -10.52
N ALA A 314 20.40 -4.44 -10.52
CA ALA A 314 20.26 -3.42 -9.49
C ALA A 314 20.01 -2.05 -10.12
N TRP A 315 19.18 -1.25 -9.46
CA TRP A 315 18.78 0.08 -9.92
C TRP A 315 18.86 1.10 -8.80
N HIS A 316 18.99 2.35 -9.23
CA HIS A 316 18.92 3.52 -8.40
C HIS A 316 18.34 4.66 -9.24
N PHE A 317 17.34 5.37 -8.75
CA PHE A 317 16.78 6.49 -9.49
C PHE A 317 16.20 7.62 -8.65
N TRP A 318 16.21 8.80 -9.25
CA TRP A 318 15.46 9.98 -8.81
C TRP A 318 14.32 10.27 -9.77
N ALA A 319 13.16 10.66 -9.27
CA ALA A 319 11.99 11.00 -10.07
C ALA A 319 11.41 12.37 -9.66
N ASN A 320 11.02 13.20 -10.62
CA ASN A 320 10.39 14.49 -10.34
C ASN A 320 8.88 14.40 -10.00
N GLY A 321 8.31 13.19 -9.98
CA GLY A 321 6.90 12.93 -9.78
C GLY A 321 6.62 11.49 -9.31
N GLU A 322 5.34 11.15 -9.22
CA GLU A 322 4.90 9.77 -8.97
C GLU A 322 5.26 8.89 -10.17
N VAL A 323 5.86 7.74 -9.90
CA VAL A 323 6.23 6.73 -10.90
C VAL A 323 5.64 5.40 -10.50
N ASP A 324 4.96 4.71 -11.41
CA ASP A 324 4.62 3.31 -11.22
C ASP A 324 5.78 2.46 -11.78
N PHE A 325 6.46 1.71 -10.91
CA PHE A 325 7.70 1.01 -11.22
C PHE A 325 7.60 -0.46 -10.87
N GLY A 326 8.06 -1.33 -11.78
CA GLY A 326 8.20 -2.77 -11.53
C GLY A 326 9.23 -3.42 -12.45
N VAL A 327 9.58 -4.68 -12.15
CA VAL A 327 10.51 -5.47 -12.96
C VAL A 327 9.87 -6.79 -13.35
N SER A 328 9.89 -7.09 -14.64
CA SER A 328 9.25 -8.26 -15.23
C SER A 328 10.29 -9.11 -15.98
N LYS A 329 10.21 -10.45 -15.89
CA LYS A 329 10.86 -11.35 -16.83
C LYS A 329 9.98 -11.50 -18.06
N VAL A 330 10.52 -11.23 -19.24
CA VAL A 330 9.80 -11.35 -20.51
C VAL A 330 9.61 -12.84 -20.84
N ASN A 331 8.38 -13.21 -21.18
CA ASN A 331 8.09 -14.56 -21.66
C ASN A 331 8.51 -14.71 -23.13
N GLU A 332 9.02 -15.87 -23.50
CA GLU A 332 9.28 -16.20 -24.90
C GLU A 332 7.95 -16.22 -25.67
N GLY A 333 7.81 -15.36 -26.68
CA GLY A 333 6.65 -15.32 -27.58
C GLY A 333 5.58 -14.25 -27.28
N ASP A 334 5.61 -13.58 -26.12
CA ASP A 334 4.56 -12.62 -25.71
C ASP A 334 4.76 -11.17 -26.25
N GLY A 335 5.75 -10.96 -27.12
CA GLY A 335 6.01 -9.65 -27.73
C GLY A 335 6.29 -8.54 -26.71
N ASP A 336 5.83 -7.31 -26.98
CA ASP A 336 6.14 -6.12 -26.18
C ASP A 336 5.27 -5.89 -24.94
N HIS A 337 4.33 -6.80 -24.64
CA HIS A 337 3.29 -6.56 -23.61
C HIS A 337 3.12 -7.71 -22.60
N GLY A 338 4.03 -8.69 -22.56
CA GLY A 338 3.95 -9.81 -21.62
C GLY A 338 5.21 -10.03 -20.79
N GLY A 339 5.00 -10.69 -19.65
CA GLY A 339 6.05 -11.07 -18.71
C GLY A 339 5.47 -11.43 -17.35
N VAL A 340 6.31 -11.98 -16.48
CA VAL A 340 5.99 -12.32 -15.10
C VAL A 340 6.75 -11.39 -14.18
N LEU A 341 6.09 -10.76 -13.20
CA LEU A 341 6.80 -9.92 -12.23
C LEU A 341 7.88 -10.73 -11.49
N VAL A 342 9.05 -10.12 -11.36
CA VAL A 342 10.16 -10.60 -10.52
C VAL A 342 10.51 -9.61 -9.41
N TYR A 343 10.00 -8.37 -9.51
CA TYR A 343 9.99 -7.36 -8.47
C TYR A 343 8.58 -6.73 -8.45
N PRO A 344 8.00 -6.38 -7.29
CA PRO A 344 6.65 -5.83 -7.23
C PRO A 344 6.52 -4.57 -8.08
N ARG A 345 5.34 -4.38 -8.65
CA ARG A 345 4.97 -3.14 -9.31
C ARG A 345 4.19 -2.25 -8.33
N LEU A 346 4.80 -1.14 -7.95
CA LEU A 346 4.28 -0.21 -6.95
C LEU A 346 4.36 1.23 -7.46
N LYS A 347 3.42 2.08 -7.02
CA LYS A 347 3.50 3.52 -7.22
C LYS A 347 4.45 4.13 -6.18
N LEU A 348 5.58 4.66 -6.65
CA LEU A 348 6.67 5.21 -5.86
C LEU A 348 6.77 6.73 -6.04
N VAL A 349 7.44 7.36 -5.09
CA VAL A 349 7.87 8.77 -5.14
C VAL A 349 9.28 8.87 -4.59
N THR A 350 10.13 9.69 -5.20
CA THR A 350 11.40 10.08 -4.56
C THR A 350 11.23 11.42 -3.87
N THR A 351 11.79 11.57 -2.68
CA THR A 351 11.64 12.81 -1.90
C THR A 351 12.97 13.32 -1.38
N LYS A 352 13.41 12.86 -0.20
CA LYS A 352 14.71 13.17 0.40
C LYS A 352 15.77 12.13 0.04
N VAL A 353 15.33 10.97 -0.42
CA VAL A 353 16.13 9.83 -0.80
C VAL A 353 15.71 9.36 -2.20
N PRO A 354 16.62 8.71 -2.94
CA PRO A 354 16.32 8.04 -4.20
C PRO A 354 15.45 6.80 -3.93
N GLU A 355 14.96 6.20 -5.01
CA GLU A 355 14.57 4.80 -4.97
C GLU A 355 15.75 3.94 -5.38
N GLU A 356 15.93 2.80 -4.72
CA GLU A 356 16.91 1.80 -5.08
C GLU A 356 16.38 0.40 -4.78
N GLY A 357 16.97 -0.58 -5.45
CA GLY A 357 16.63 -1.97 -5.23
C GLY A 357 17.44 -2.89 -6.13
N GLN A 358 17.27 -4.17 -5.89
CA GLN A 358 17.94 -5.21 -6.66
C GLN A 358 17.12 -6.49 -6.68
N VAL A 359 17.31 -7.27 -7.74
CA VAL A 359 16.68 -8.58 -7.91
C VAL A 359 17.70 -9.57 -8.45
N LYS A 360 17.76 -10.74 -7.82
CA LYS A 360 18.53 -11.89 -8.32
C LYS A 360 17.76 -12.53 -9.46
N VAL A 361 18.43 -12.77 -10.57
CA VAL A 361 17.81 -13.22 -11.81
C VAL A 361 18.62 -14.33 -12.47
N ASP A 362 17.94 -15.27 -13.09
CA ASP A 362 18.54 -16.28 -13.96
C ASP A 362 18.74 -15.74 -15.38
N ALA A 363 19.24 -16.59 -16.28
CA ALA A 363 19.29 -16.27 -17.70
C ALA A 363 17.88 -15.93 -18.25
N GLY A 364 17.84 -14.91 -19.10
CA GLY A 364 16.61 -14.43 -19.72
C GLY A 364 16.62 -12.93 -20.01
N THR A 365 15.48 -12.43 -20.49
CA THR A 365 15.28 -11.00 -20.78
C THR A 365 14.38 -10.39 -19.73
N TYR A 366 14.80 -9.25 -19.19
CA TYR A 366 14.13 -8.53 -18.12
C TYR A 366 13.80 -7.11 -18.54
N ARG A 367 12.65 -6.60 -18.09
CA ARG A 367 12.21 -5.22 -18.34
C ARG A 367 12.01 -4.50 -17.02
N LEU A 368 12.67 -3.35 -16.89
CA LEU A 368 12.42 -2.39 -15.84
C LEU A 368 11.48 -1.33 -16.41
N GLU A 369 10.25 -1.28 -15.92
CA GLU A 369 9.18 -0.49 -16.48
C GLU A 369 8.87 0.71 -15.59
N PHE A 370 8.89 1.91 -16.18
CA PHE A 370 8.58 3.17 -15.53
C PHE A 370 7.34 3.77 -16.18
N ALA A 371 6.25 3.81 -15.44
CA ALA A 371 4.96 4.28 -15.89
C ALA A 371 4.67 5.68 -15.34
N ASN A 372 4.42 6.63 -16.25
CA ASN A 372 3.88 7.93 -15.88
C ASN A 372 2.35 7.86 -15.89
N THR A 373 1.75 7.73 -14.72
CA THR A 373 0.28 7.72 -14.55
C THR A 373 -0.32 9.11 -14.46
N SER A 374 0.46 10.18 -14.64
CA SER A 374 -0.06 11.54 -14.71
C SER A 374 -0.78 11.80 -16.02
N HIS A 375 -1.89 12.52 -15.98
CA HIS A 375 -2.60 13.00 -17.16
C HIS A 375 -2.03 14.31 -17.72
N TYR A 376 -1.30 15.08 -16.92
CA TYR A 376 -0.96 16.47 -17.24
C TYR A 376 0.54 16.73 -17.32
N PHE A 377 1.34 16.06 -16.49
CA PHE A 377 2.75 16.39 -16.33
C PHE A 377 3.65 15.28 -16.89
N GLY A 378 4.72 15.68 -17.58
CA GLY A 378 5.79 14.76 -17.95
C GLY A 378 6.60 14.34 -16.72
N LEU A 379 7.03 13.09 -16.70
CA LEU A 379 7.85 12.50 -15.66
C LEU A 379 9.30 12.47 -16.14
N LYS A 380 10.23 12.96 -15.33
CA LYS A 380 11.67 12.84 -15.54
C LYS A 380 12.24 11.90 -14.49
N ILE A 381 13.07 10.97 -14.94
CA ILE A 381 13.74 10.02 -14.06
C ILE A 381 15.24 10.03 -14.39
N ASP A 382 16.07 10.26 -13.38
CA ASP A 382 17.52 10.09 -13.47
C ASP A 382 17.84 8.71 -12.90
N VAL A 383 18.18 7.76 -13.76
CA VAL A 383 18.27 6.33 -13.41
C VAL A 383 19.64 5.75 -13.76
N ALA A 384 20.18 4.93 -12.87
CA ALA A 384 21.32 4.08 -13.15
C ALA A 384 20.97 2.62 -12.88
N ILE A 385 21.32 1.74 -13.82
CA ILE A 385 21.00 0.30 -13.75
C ILE A 385 22.21 -0.52 -14.19
N VAL A 386 22.57 -1.49 -13.36
CA VAL A 386 23.60 -2.50 -13.65
C VAL A 386 23.00 -3.91 -13.68
N GLY A 387 23.75 -4.85 -14.23
CA GLY A 387 23.32 -6.24 -14.39
C GLY A 387 22.74 -6.52 -15.76
N GLY A 388 23.21 -7.61 -16.39
CA GLY A 388 22.88 -7.96 -17.77
C GLY A 388 23.44 -6.99 -18.82
N LYS A 389 23.41 -7.40 -20.08
CA LYS A 389 23.70 -6.55 -21.24
C LYS A 389 22.50 -5.64 -21.52
N ALA A 390 22.75 -4.37 -21.84
CA ALA A 390 21.68 -3.46 -22.24
C ALA A 390 21.01 -3.94 -23.53
N GLY A 391 19.69 -4.10 -23.49
CA GLY A 391 18.86 -4.48 -24.63
C GLY A 391 18.14 -3.29 -25.28
N SER A 392 17.02 -3.57 -25.94
CA SER A 392 16.16 -2.55 -26.55
C SER A 392 15.53 -1.60 -25.51
N ARG A 393 15.16 -0.42 -25.98
CA ARG A 393 14.38 0.58 -25.22
C ARG A 393 13.02 0.72 -25.90
N LEU A 394 11.95 0.69 -25.11
CA LEU A 394 10.59 0.76 -25.63
C LEU A 394 9.83 1.89 -24.91
N GLU A 395 9.18 2.75 -25.69
CA GLU A 395 8.16 3.67 -25.19
C GLU A 395 6.81 3.15 -25.69
N ILE A 396 6.02 2.61 -24.77
CA ILE A 396 4.69 2.04 -25.06
C ILE A 396 3.61 2.88 -24.38
N GLN A 397 2.40 2.81 -24.91
CA GLN A 397 1.25 3.44 -24.27
C GLN A 397 0.97 2.73 -22.94
N HIS A 398 0.72 3.49 -21.87
CA HIS A 398 0.33 2.89 -20.60
C HIS A 398 -0.99 2.15 -20.78
N THR A 399 -0.93 0.81 -20.81
CA THR A 399 -2.10 -0.04 -20.97
C THR A 399 -2.38 -0.73 -19.64
N HIS A 400 -3.14 -0.04 -18.78
CA HIS A 400 -4.10 -0.70 -17.89
C HIS A 400 -5.32 0.20 -17.69
N SER A 401 -6.46 -0.45 -17.49
CA SER A 401 -7.82 0.00 -17.72
C SER A 401 -8.21 1.35 -17.09
N THR A 402 -8.96 2.11 -17.90
CA THR A 402 -9.98 3.08 -17.51
C THR A 402 -9.59 4.21 -16.56
N SER A 403 -9.28 5.33 -17.21
CA SER A 403 -9.72 6.68 -16.85
C SER A 403 -11.02 6.70 -16.03
N VAL A 404 -10.96 7.26 -14.81
CA VAL A 404 -12.11 7.93 -14.24
C VAL A 404 -12.17 9.31 -14.88
N THR A 405 -13.05 9.47 -15.87
CA THR A 405 -13.56 10.78 -16.24
C THR A 405 -14.22 11.38 -15.00
N SER A 406 -13.66 12.47 -14.47
CA SER A 406 -14.43 13.40 -13.64
C SER A 406 -15.63 13.84 -14.47
N ALA A 407 -16.83 13.53 -13.98
CA ALA A 407 -18.06 14.08 -14.54
C ALA A 407 -17.93 15.61 -14.62
N GLY A 408 -18.25 16.17 -15.78
CA GLY A 408 -18.21 17.60 -16.02
C GLY A 408 -19.04 18.34 -14.98
N GLU A 409 -18.48 19.43 -14.46
CA GLU A 409 -19.22 20.41 -13.68
C GLU A 409 -20.42 20.90 -14.49
N PRO A 410 -21.63 20.99 -13.90
CA PRO A 410 -22.73 21.68 -14.54
C PRO A 410 -22.36 23.16 -14.63
N THR A 411 -22.34 23.67 -15.86
CA THR A 411 -22.20 25.10 -16.14
C THR A 411 -23.31 25.86 -15.38
N PRO A 412 -22.99 26.89 -14.58
CA PRO A 412 -24.03 27.67 -13.91
C PRO A 412 -24.83 28.45 -14.96
N GLN A 413 -26.13 28.19 -15.02
CA GLN A 413 -27.05 29.04 -15.78
C GLN A 413 -27.04 30.47 -15.20
N PRO A 414 -26.99 31.51 -16.05
CA PRO A 414 -27.10 32.87 -15.58
C PRO A 414 -28.53 33.13 -15.07
N ALA A 415 -28.62 33.63 -13.84
CA ALA A 415 -29.86 34.17 -13.31
C ALA A 415 -30.35 35.30 -14.23
N SER A 416 -31.54 35.11 -14.79
CA SER A 416 -32.29 36.19 -15.44
C SER A 416 -33.06 36.99 -14.38
N PRO A 417 -33.27 38.30 -14.61
CA PRO A 417 -33.53 39.31 -13.57
C PRO A 417 -34.83 39.15 -12.78
#